data_AF-A0A516TPG3-F1
#
_entry.id   AF-A0A516TPG3-F1
#
_cell.length_a   1.000
_cell.length_b   1.000
_cell.length_c   1.000
_cell.angle_alpha   90.00
_cell.angle_beta   90.00
_cell.angle_gamma   90.00
#
_symmetry.space_group_name_H-M   'P 1'
#
loop_
_entity.id
_entity.type
_entity.pdbx_description
1 polymer ?
#
loop_
_entity_poly.entity_id
_entity_poly.type
_entity_poly.pdbx_seq_one_letter_code
_entity_poly.pdbx_strand_id
1 'polypeptide(L)'
;MEEALKKSLDHLAHWSRRISLLIAIATFLYWIIIGFSELILRASGSETEFSSALIGFFTFLGLVANFFGILFGGLSLSLKEMIRPSCFVGFLLNGLFFVVVLACIRLF
;
A
#
# COMPACT_ATOMS: atom_id res chain seq x y z
N MET A 1 -31.76 6.17 15.83
CA MET A 1 -30.32 6.52 16.01
C MET A 1 -29.43 5.36 15.58
N GLU A 2 -29.77 4.14 16.00
CA GLU A 2 -29.03 2.91 15.67
C GLU A 2 -29.00 2.55 14.16
N GLU A 3 -30.11 2.75 13.43
CA GLU A 3 -30.15 2.52 11.97
C GLU A 3 -29.30 3.52 11.17
N ALA A 4 -29.25 4.78 11.60
CA ALA A 4 -28.43 5.80 10.95
C ALA A 4 -26.93 5.53 11.14
N LEU A 5 -26.56 5.05 12.33
CA LEU A 5 -25.19 4.63 12.65
C LEU A 5 -24.80 3.39 11.84
N LYS A 6 -25.68 2.38 11.76
CA LYS A 6 -25.43 1.17 10.97
C LYS A 6 -25.23 1.50 9.48
N LYS A 7 -26.06 2.39 8.92
CA LYS A 7 -25.96 2.82 7.52
C LYS A 7 -24.67 3.60 7.24
N SER A 8 -24.19 4.43 8.16
CA SER A 8 -22.93 5.16 7.99
C SER A 8 -21.71 4.24 8.09
N LEU A 9 -21.75 3.24 8.98
CA LEU A 9 -20.73 2.19 9.10
C LEU A 9 -20.63 1.32 7.85
N ASP A 10 -21.77 0.90 7.27
CA ASP A 10 -21.80 0.13 6.02
C ASP A 10 -21.21 0.93 4.85
N HIS A 11 -21.54 2.22 4.78
CA HIS A 11 -20.99 3.12 3.76
C HIS A 11 -19.47 3.30 3.94
N LEU A 12 -19.02 3.52 5.17
CA LEU A 12 -17.61 3.65 5.52
C LEU A 12 -16.83 2.37 5.16
N ALA A 13 -17.34 1.19 5.51
CA ALA A 13 -16.72 -0.09 5.17
C ALA A 13 -16.57 -0.25 3.65
N HIS A 14 -17.63 0.04 2.91
CA HIS A 14 -17.62 -0.06 1.45
C HIS A 14 -16.57 0.86 0.80
N TRP A 15 -16.44 2.11 1.25
CA TRP A 15 -15.42 3.04 0.75
C TRP A 15 -14.01 2.63 1.20
N SER A 16 -13.86 2.22 2.45
CA SER A 16 -12.59 1.74 3.01
C SER A 16 -12.02 0.59 2.19
N ARG A 17 -12.87 -0.38 1.82
CA ARG A 17 -12.49 -1.48 0.92
C ARG A 17 -11.96 -0.98 -0.43
N ARG A 18 -12.74 -0.11 -1.10
CA ARG A 18 -12.38 0.39 -2.43
C ARG A 18 -11.06 1.16 -2.40
N ILE A 19 -10.87 1.98 -1.36
CA ILE A 19 -9.64 2.73 -1.15
C ILE A 19 -8.46 1.78 -0.94
N SER A 20 -8.60 0.77 -0.06
CA SER A 20 -7.52 -0.22 0.17
C SER A 20 -7.11 -0.95 -1.11
N LEU A 21 -8.09 -1.37 -1.93
CA LEU A 21 -7.81 -2.05 -3.19
C LEU A 21 -7.17 -1.11 -4.24
N LEU A 22 -7.63 0.14 -4.34
CA LEU A 22 -7.03 1.15 -5.20
C LEU A 22 -5.59 1.44 -4.80
N ILE A 23 -5.31 1.55 -3.51
CA ILE A 23 -3.95 1.72 -2.99
C ILE A 23 -3.10 0.49 -3.37
N ALA A 24 -3.60 -0.73 -3.23
CA ALA A 24 -2.86 -1.93 -3.61
C ALA A 24 -2.47 -1.93 -5.11
N ILE A 25 -3.41 -1.58 -5.99
CA ILE A 25 -3.16 -1.52 -7.44
C ILE A 25 -2.18 -0.40 -7.78
N ALA A 26 -2.38 0.79 -7.21
CA ALA A 26 -1.52 1.95 -7.46
C ALA A 26 -0.10 1.69 -6.95
N THR A 27 0.04 1.13 -5.76
CA THR A 27 1.35 0.81 -5.17
C THR A 27 2.04 -0.34 -5.90
N PHE A 28 1.32 -1.31 -6.44
CA PHE A 28 1.92 -2.32 -7.31
C PHE A 28 2.62 -1.70 -8.52
N LEU A 29 1.93 -0.81 -9.25
CA LEU A 29 2.51 -0.08 -10.38
C LEU A 29 3.67 0.82 -9.93
N TYR A 30 3.51 1.47 -8.78
CA TYR A 30 4.55 2.29 -8.17
C TYR A 30 5.83 1.49 -7.91
N TRP A 31 5.73 0.33 -7.27
CA TRP A 31 6.88 -0.53 -6.96
C TRP A 31 7.58 -1.03 -8.20
N ILE A 32 6.83 -1.34 -9.27
CA ILE A 32 7.41 -1.68 -10.58
C ILE A 32 8.25 -0.50 -11.09
N ILE A 33 7.71 0.72 -11.09
CA ILE A 33 8.41 1.91 -11.58
C ILE A 33 9.67 2.19 -10.75
N ILE A 34 9.59 2.10 -9.42
CA ILE A 34 10.75 2.31 -8.55
C ILE A 34 11.81 1.23 -8.78
N GLY A 35 11.42 -0.04 -8.88
CA GLY A 35 12.36 -1.14 -9.16
C GLY A 35 13.07 -0.98 -10.50
N PHE A 36 12.35 -0.61 -11.57
CA PHE A 36 12.97 -0.31 -12.86
C PHE A 36 13.86 0.95 -12.81
N SER A 37 13.44 1.98 -12.09
CA SER A 37 14.23 3.21 -11.95
C SER A 37 15.57 2.92 -11.25
N GLU A 38 15.55 2.11 -10.19
CA GLU A 38 16.77 1.66 -9.48
C GLU A 38 17.67 0.82 -10.40
N LEU A 39 17.10 -0.11 -11.17
CA LEU A 39 17.86 -0.91 -12.15
C LEU A 39 18.51 -0.05 -13.24
N ILE A 40 17.78 0.94 -13.76
CA ILE A 40 18.29 1.86 -14.79
C ILE A 40 19.44 2.70 -14.21
N LEU A 41 19.28 3.26 -13.01
CA LEU A 41 20.31 4.08 -12.36
C LEU A 41 21.60 3.29 -12.10
N ARG A 42 21.47 2.01 -11.73
CA ARG A 42 22.60 1.07 -11.61
C ARG A 42 23.28 0.82 -12.96
N ALA A 43 22.48 0.54 -14.00
CA ALA A 43 23.01 0.24 -15.32
C ALA A 43 23.69 1.45 -15.98
N SER A 44 23.23 2.67 -15.70
CA SER A 44 23.82 3.91 -16.24
C SER A 44 25.06 4.39 -15.46
N GLY A 45 25.42 3.74 -14.35
CA GLY A 45 26.52 4.18 -13.49
C GLY A 45 26.30 5.57 -12.88
N SER A 46 25.04 6.02 -12.81
CA SER A 46 24.66 7.34 -12.32
C SER A 46 24.18 7.32 -10.87
N GLU A 47 24.54 6.28 -10.11
CA GLU A 47 24.29 6.21 -8.67
C GLU A 47 25.08 7.33 -7.97
N THR A 48 24.39 8.42 -7.68
CA THR A 48 24.87 9.53 -6.86
C THR A 48 24.21 9.46 -5.48
N GLU A 49 24.83 10.08 -4.47
CA GLU A 49 24.22 10.18 -3.13
C GLU A 49 22.82 10.81 -3.18
N PHE A 50 22.62 11.80 -4.06
CA PHE A 50 21.32 12.43 -4.29
C PHE A 50 20.29 11.46 -4.91
N SER A 51 20.71 10.65 -5.88
CA SER A 51 19.85 9.65 -6.50
C SER A 51 19.44 8.55 -5.51
N SER A 52 20.35 8.13 -4.65
CA SER A 52 20.08 7.17 -3.56
C SER A 52 19.08 7.75 -2.54
N ALA A 53 19.28 9.01 -2.12
CA ALA A 53 18.35 9.69 -1.20
C ALA A 53 16.94 9.84 -1.79
N LEU A 54 16.84 10.15 -3.10
CA LEU A 54 15.55 10.21 -3.79
C LEU A 54 14.86 8.85 -3.85
N ILE A 55 15.58 7.77 -4.19
CA ILE A 55 15.02 6.41 -4.19
C ILE A 55 14.55 6.04 -2.78
N GLY A 56 15.32 6.39 -1.74
CA GLY A 56 14.93 6.18 -0.34
C GLY A 56 13.64 6.90 0.04
N PHE A 57 13.50 8.18 -0.34
CA PHE A 57 12.29 8.96 -0.10
C PHE A 57 11.07 8.38 -0.83
N PHE A 58 11.22 7.99 -2.09
CA PHE A 58 10.16 7.33 -2.85
C PHE A 58 9.77 5.98 -2.24
N THR A 59 10.75 5.19 -1.83
CA THR A 59 10.49 3.93 -1.11
C THR A 59 9.71 4.19 0.18
N PHE A 60 10.07 5.22 0.95
CA PHE A 60 9.30 5.61 2.13
C PHE A 60 7.85 6.01 1.80
N LEU A 61 7.63 6.82 0.76
CA LEU A 61 6.28 7.19 0.32
C LEU A 61 5.44 5.95 -0.07
N GLY A 62 6.04 5.00 -0.79
CA GLY A 62 5.39 3.74 -1.12
C GLY A 62 4.98 2.94 0.11
N LEU A 63 5.87 2.84 1.11
CA LEU A 63 5.58 2.18 2.39
C LEU A 63 4.45 2.87 3.15
N VAL A 64 4.44 4.21 3.21
CA VAL A 64 3.37 4.98 3.83
C VAL A 64 2.03 4.72 3.13
N ALA A 65 2.01 4.70 1.79
CA ALA A 65 0.81 4.37 1.03
C ALA A 65 0.31 2.96 1.37
N ASN A 66 1.20 1.96 1.36
CA ASN A 66 0.81 0.59 1.73
C ASN A 66 0.33 0.48 3.17
N PHE A 67 0.92 1.22 4.11
CA PHE A 67 0.46 1.28 5.50
C PHE A 67 -0.99 1.80 5.60
N PHE A 68 -1.32 2.90 4.90
CA PHE A 68 -2.71 3.36 4.83
C PHE A 68 -3.62 2.33 4.15
N GLY A 69 -3.15 1.65 3.11
CA GLY A 69 -3.87 0.55 2.47
C GLY A 69 -4.21 -0.59 3.43
N ILE A 70 -3.29 -0.94 4.32
CA ILE A 70 -3.49 -1.92 5.41
C ILE A 70 -4.54 -1.39 6.40
N LEU A 71 -4.44 -0.12 6.83
CA LEU A 71 -5.40 0.48 7.77
C LEU A 71 -6.83 0.47 7.22
N PHE A 72 -7.02 0.91 5.97
CA PHE A 72 -8.34 0.90 5.32
C PHE A 72 -8.83 -0.54 5.07
N GLY A 73 -7.95 -1.47 4.72
CA GLY A 73 -8.29 -2.88 4.58
C GLY A 73 -8.73 -3.52 5.91
N GLY A 74 -7.98 -3.24 6.98
CA GLY A 74 -8.26 -3.72 8.33
C GLY A 74 -9.55 -3.14 8.92
N LEU A 75 -9.81 -1.84 8.70
CA LEU A 75 -11.10 -1.22 9.02
C LEU A 75 -12.26 -1.95 8.32
N SER A 76 -12.11 -2.26 7.04
CA SER A 76 -13.14 -2.98 6.28
C SER A 76 -13.35 -4.42 6.77
N LEU A 77 -12.27 -5.10 7.19
CA LEU A 77 -12.34 -6.45 7.77
C LEU A 77 -13.02 -6.45 9.15
N SER A 78 -12.69 -5.46 9.99
CA SER A 78 -13.25 -5.29 11.34
C SER A 78 -14.75 -5.00 11.31
N LEU A 79 -15.22 -4.26 10.30
CA LEU A 79 -16.64 -3.91 10.10
C LEU A 79 -17.49 -5.04 9.47
N LYS A 80 -17.06 -6.30 9.59
CA LYS A 80 -17.81 -7.52 9.20
C LYS A 80 -18.12 -7.68 7.70
N GLU A 81 -17.32 -7.11 6.79
CA GLU A 81 -17.30 -7.55 5.39
C GLU A 81 -16.39 -8.78 5.15
N MET A 82 -16.21 -9.67 6.15
CA MET A 82 -15.40 -10.91 6.04
C MET A 82 -15.82 -11.83 4.88
N ILE A 83 -17.04 -11.65 4.34
CA ILE A 83 -17.59 -12.50 3.27
C ILE A 83 -17.12 -12.05 1.88
N ARG A 84 -16.58 -10.84 1.72
CA ARG A 84 -16.17 -10.33 0.40
C ARG A 84 -14.67 -10.53 0.16
N PRO A 85 -14.28 -11.34 -0.84
CA PRO A 85 -12.87 -11.65 -1.10
C PRO A 85 -12.04 -10.40 -1.44
N SER A 86 -12.66 -9.35 -2.01
CA SER A 86 -11.99 -8.11 -2.34
C SER A 86 -11.46 -7.31 -1.13
N CYS A 87 -12.06 -7.46 0.07
CA CYS A 87 -11.50 -6.89 1.30
C CYS A 87 -10.16 -7.54 1.65
N PHE A 88 -10.13 -8.87 1.61
CA PHE A 88 -8.97 -9.65 1.97
C PHE A 88 -7.81 -9.40 0.99
N VAL A 89 -8.12 -9.30 -0.31
CA VAL A 89 -7.12 -9.03 -1.36
C VAL A 89 -6.43 -7.68 -1.14
N GLY A 90 -7.20 -6.61 -0.89
CA GLY A 90 -6.61 -5.28 -0.66
C GLY A 90 -5.70 -5.24 0.57
N PHE A 91 -6.17 -5.79 1.69
CA PHE A 91 -5.37 -5.88 2.92
C PHE A 91 -4.10 -6.72 2.72
N LEU A 92 -4.24 -7.92 2.14
CA LEU A 92 -3.13 -8.85 1.96
C LEU A 92 -2.08 -8.31 1.00
N LEU A 93 -2.48 -7.72 -0.13
CA LEU A 93 -1.54 -7.16 -1.11
C LEU A 93 -0.77 -5.99 -0.51
N ASN A 94 -1.44 -5.04 0.15
CA ASN A 94 -0.76 -3.94 0.81
C ASN A 94 0.18 -4.44 1.91
N GLY A 95 -0.24 -5.43 2.70
CA GLY A 95 0.60 -6.07 3.71
C GLY A 95 1.83 -6.74 3.11
N LEU A 96 1.66 -7.49 2.02
CA LEU A 96 2.74 -8.18 1.33
C LEU A 96 3.75 -7.18 0.75
N PHE A 97 3.30 -6.13 0.07
CA PHE A 97 4.20 -5.08 -0.43
C PHE A 97 4.94 -4.40 0.70
N PHE A 98 4.25 -4.07 1.79
CA PHE A 98 4.88 -3.45 2.96
C PHE A 98 5.99 -4.34 3.54
N VAL A 99 5.71 -5.61 3.78
CA VAL A 99 6.70 -6.56 4.36
C VAL A 99 7.85 -6.84 3.40
N VAL A 100 7.56 -7.09 2.13
CA VAL A 100 8.60 -7.38 1.12
C VAL A 100 9.54 -6.19 0.97
N VAL A 101 9.02 -4.98 0.83
CA VAL A 101 9.86 -3.79 0.70
C VAL A 101 10.63 -3.54 1.98
N LEU A 102 10.01 -3.67 3.15
CA LEU A 102 10.71 -3.52 4.43
C LEU A 102 11.86 -4.53 4.58
N ALA A 103 11.68 -5.76 4.11
CA ALA A 103 12.73 -6.78 4.10
C ALA A 103 13.83 -6.50 3.07
N CYS A 104 13.50 -5.84 1.96
CA CYS A 104 14.45 -5.47 0.90
C CYS A 104 15.22 -4.19 1.19
N ILE A 105 14.68 -3.29 2.01
CA ILE A 105 15.44 -2.15 2.53
C ILE A 105 16.50 -2.71 3.48
N ARG A 106 17.77 -2.61 3.10
CA ARG A 106 18.86 -2.81 4.05
C ARG A 106 18.72 -1.75 5.12
N LEU A 107 18.24 -2.17 6.29
CA LEU A 107 18.03 -1.29 7.43
C LEU A 107 19.34 -0.74 8.02
N PHE A 108 20.50 -1.25 7.58
CA PHE A 108 21.84 -0.85 8.00
C PHE A 108 22.87 -1.13 6.91
#